data_AF-A0ABD3NFU3-F1
#
_entry.id   AF-A0ABD3NFU3-F1
#
_cell.length_a   1.000
_cell.length_b   1.000
_cell.length_c   1.000
_cell.angle_alpha   90.00
_cell.angle_beta   90.00
_cell.angle_gamma   90.00
#
_symmetry.space_group_name_H-M   'P 1'
#
loop_
_entity.id
_entity.type
_entity.pdbx_description
1 polymer ?
#
loop_
_entity_poly.entity_id
_entity_poly.type
_entity_poly.pdbx_seq_one_letter_code
_entity_poly.pdbx_strand_id
1 'polypeptide(L)'
;MADTTKEHSAADSHDIPLTPFNLVRYAGSLGLLGFSIAIVGALMFTGNTRVAQDANPWVALIVCILAIVWLSMIEGQQASLVGLPPVDPDLYKDSHPLTYKNAALAFKGDNLDRYLMGRQFMVLLVVFVINQCSSPLDPSVDVLGLPDGVKFVFLDVGLASIIFTCILGQLTTQVNASHQMIDYINNYFALFTLYVAMTVEFSGVMHSSYLIQNILSAVSGKPIQTNEPPRTGFTFAFFWGRVLMSLAILGFCLAVTLVALMNGDTAVAVKYPSIKPGLAIFLLFFFMSVVGMLEGMQIAFFAVAKIPASERGNSVFGKKTCDLLFKGNGQNLPGFMIGRQLTVVASFFLVGSFTSLTITPGEGNNIFGVSDGAQAFLNYGFQGAVITTILASISWQLAASAYPIAFLNNPVTYILLVVALFLEFIGLCAGAWVLARVQKSVMGFQYDEVYIGTPEDRINNDHPDKEFAPDMGHLAGGGFMGHQVGSHDALDGPVPHSKDALEAKRSRDALETA
;
A
#
# COMPACT_ATOMS: atom_id res chain seq x y z
N MET A 1 -16.74 15.33 33.73
CA MET A 1 -15.47 16.02 34.03
C MET A 1 -14.26 15.09 33.89
N ALA A 2 -14.33 13.80 34.29
CA ALA A 2 -13.25 12.86 34.02
C ALA A 2 -13.08 12.50 32.52
N ASP A 3 -14.18 12.29 31.79
CA ASP A 3 -14.16 11.96 30.34
C ASP A 3 -13.49 13.03 29.46
N THR A 4 -13.85 14.30 29.65
CA THR A 4 -13.31 15.43 28.89
C THR A 4 -11.81 15.65 29.12
N THR A 5 -11.25 15.11 30.21
CA THR A 5 -9.82 15.24 30.52
C THR A 5 -8.99 14.14 29.83
N LYS A 6 -9.58 12.95 29.62
CA LYS A 6 -8.96 11.87 28.82
C LYS A 6 -8.93 12.20 27.32
N GLU A 7 -10.02 12.77 26.78
CA GLU A 7 -10.07 13.23 25.37
C GLU A 7 -8.95 14.25 25.05
N HIS A 8 -8.74 15.24 25.92
CA HIS A 8 -7.72 16.27 25.72
C HIS A 8 -6.28 15.73 25.84
N SER A 9 -6.02 14.83 26.79
CA SER A 9 -4.68 14.28 27.02
C SER A 9 -4.19 13.35 25.91
N ALA A 10 -5.08 12.59 25.26
CA ALA A 10 -4.73 11.73 24.13
C ALA A 10 -4.51 12.56 22.84
N ALA A 11 -5.32 13.60 22.63
CA ALA A 11 -5.25 14.45 21.45
C ALA A 11 -3.94 15.23 21.32
N ASP A 12 -3.37 15.71 22.43
CA ASP A 12 -2.13 16.48 22.44
C ASP A 12 -0.87 15.64 22.15
N SER A 13 -0.96 14.30 22.20
CA SER A 13 0.20 13.40 22.05
C SER A 13 0.52 13.00 20.59
N HIS A 14 -0.45 13.14 19.68
CA HIS A 14 -0.31 12.73 18.27
C HIS A 14 -0.14 13.89 17.30
N ASP A 15 -0.29 15.14 17.76
CA ASP A 15 -0.18 16.31 16.90
C ASP A 15 1.27 16.80 16.76
N ILE A 16 1.80 16.72 15.54
CA ILE A 16 3.12 17.27 15.20
C ILE A 16 3.12 18.79 15.51
N PRO A 17 4.07 19.29 16.32
CA PRO A 17 4.12 20.71 16.65
C PRO A 17 4.23 21.57 15.39
N LEU A 18 3.38 22.61 15.33
CA LEU A 18 3.33 23.59 14.25
C LEU A 18 4.58 24.47 14.29
N THR A 19 5.67 23.98 13.72
CA THR A 19 6.86 24.79 13.46
C THR A 19 6.65 25.63 12.18
N PRO A 20 7.30 26.81 12.05
CA PRO A 20 7.25 27.61 10.82
C PRO A 20 7.67 26.81 9.57
N PHE A 21 8.62 25.88 9.73
CA PHE A 21 9.06 24.98 8.66
C PHE A 21 7.95 24.01 8.22
N ASN A 22 7.22 23.41 9.16
CA ASN A 22 6.10 22.52 8.85
C ASN A 22 4.94 23.28 8.20
N LEU A 23 4.69 24.53 8.61
CA LEU A 23 3.63 25.34 8.00
C LEU A 23 3.92 25.63 6.52
N VAL A 24 5.17 25.94 6.17
CA VAL A 24 5.59 26.13 4.77
C VAL A 24 5.43 24.85 3.96
N ARG A 25 5.83 23.69 4.52
CA ARG A 25 5.65 22.38 3.87
C ARG A 25 4.17 22.07 3.62
N TYR A 26 3.30 22.33 4.60
CA TYR A 26 1.87 22.12 4.47
C TYR A 26 1.24 23.03 3.42
N ALA A 27 1.53 24.34 3.46
CA ALA A 27 1.01 25.29 2.49
C ALA A 27 1.51 24.96 1.07
N GLY A 28 2.80 24.66 0.92
CA GLY A 28 3.40 24.26 -0.36
C GLY A 28 2.78 22.98 -0.93
N SER A 29 2.60 21.95 -0.10
CA SER A 29 1.99 20.68 -0.52
C SER A 29 0.50 20.82 -0.86
N LEU A 30 -0.27 21.63 -0.13
CA LEU A 30 -1.67 21.92 -0.47
C LEU A 30 -1.79 22.73 -1.77
N GLY A 31 -0.89 23.70 -1.98
CA GLY A 31 -0.81 24.43 -3.25
C GLY A 31 -0.46 23.50 -4.42
N LEU A 32 0.51 22.60 -4.23
CA LEU A 32 0.89 21.58 -5.20
C LEU A 32 -0.26 20.62 -5.52
N LEU A 33 -1.02 20.21 -4.50
CA LEU A 33 -2.21 19.39 -4.67
C LEU A 33 -3.29 20.12 -5.47
N GLY A 34 -3.60 21.38 -5.12
CA GLY A 34 -4.57 22.20 -5.85
C GLY A 34 -4.18 22.37 -7.31
N PHE A 35 -2.91 22.61 -7.59
CA PHE A 35 -2.37 22.66 -8.94
C PHE A 35 -2.48 21.32 -9.67
N SER A 36 -2.19 20.21 -8.99
CA SER A 36 -2.30 18.86 -9.54
C SER A 36 -3.74 18.51 -9.89
N ILE A 37 -4.71 18.86 -9.04
CA ILE A 37 -6.15 18.70 -9.32
C ILE A 37 -6.55 19.50 -10.57
N ALA A 38 -6.08 20.75 -10.69
CA ALA A 38 -6.36 21.59 -11.85
C ALA A 38 -5.79 20.99 -13.15
N ILE A 39 -4.56 20.47 -13.12
CA ILE A 39 -3.94 19.79 -14.26
C ILE A 39 -4.71 18.53 -14.65
N VAL A 40 -5.01 17.66 -13.69
CA VAL A 40 -5.73 16.40 -13.95
C VAL A 40 -7.12 16.68 -14.52
N GLY A 41 -7.83 17.67 -13.97
CA GLY A 41 -9.10 18.13 -14.52
C GLY A 41 -8.94 18.68 -15.94
N ALA A 42 -7.95 19.55 -16.18
CA ALA A 42 -7.71 20.09 -17.51
C ALA A 42 -7.40 18.99 -18.54
N LEU A 43 -6.59 17.99 -18.20
CA LEU A 43 -6.30 16.84 -19.06
C LEU A 43 -7.57 16.08 -19.47
N MET A 44 -8.50 15.89 -18.55
CA MET A 44 -9.79 15.25 -18.85
C MET A 44 -10.63 16.13 -19.80
N PHE A 45 -10.74 17.42 -19.52
CA PHE A 45 -11.59 18.33 -20.30
C PHE A 45 -10.99 18.77 -21.65
N THR A 46 -9.68 18.59 -21.86
CA THR A 46 -9.06 18.68 -23.18
C THR A 46 -9.12 17.36 -23.96
N GLY A 47 -9.65 16.28 -23.37
CA GLY A 47 -9.74 14.97 -24.00
C GLY A 47 -8.39 14.24 -24.13
N ASN A 48 -7.36 14.69 -23.40
CA ASN A 48 -6.01 14.12 -23.46
C ASN A 48 -5.80 12.96 -22.48
N THR A 49 -6.88 12.33 -22.01
CA THR A 49 -6.81 11.09 -21.19
C THR A 49 -7.64 10.01 -21.83
N ARG A 50 -7.28 8.75 -21.61
CA ARG A 50 -7.90 7.62 -22.30
C ARG A 50 -9.41 7.55 -22.09
N VAL A 51 -9.86 7.65 -20.85
CA VAL A 51 -11.29 7.57 -20.54
C VAL A 51 -12.04 8.80 -21.09
N ALA A 52 -11.39 9.96 -21.14
CA ALA A 52 -12.01 11.16 -21.71
C ALA A 52 -12.17 11.06 -23.23
N GLN A 53 -11.18 10.47 -23.92
CA GLN A 53 -11.20 10.24 -25.36
C GLN A 53 -12.21 9.15 -25.75
N ASP A 54 -12.21 8.02 -25.05
CA ASP A 54 -13.04 6.86 -25.37
C ASP A 54 -14.52 7.05 -24.99
N ALA A 55 -14.80 7.81 -23.92
CA ALA A 55 -16.16 8.04 -23.43
C ALA A 55 -16.55 9.53 -23.48
N ASN A 56 -16.17 10.30 -22.46
CA ASN A 56 -16.23 11.77 -22.42
C ASN A 56 -15.53 12.29 -21.14
N PRO A 57 -15.25 13.61 -21.03
CA PRO A 57 -14.59 14.18 -19.86
C PRO A 57 -15.33 13.99 -18.52
N TRP A 58 -16.67 14.00 -18.53
CA TRP A 58 -17.47 13.87 -17.30
C TRP A 58 -17.42 12.44 -16.75
N VAL A 59 -17.45 11.43 -17.63
CA VAL A 59 -17.26 10.04 -17.27
C VAL A 59 -15.86 9.83 -16.71
N ALA A 60 -14.82 10.40 -17.35
CA ALA A 60 -13.46 10.35 -16.83
C ALA A 60 -13.35 10.95 -15.42
N LEU A 61 -13.98 12.09 -15.18
CA LEU A 61 -14.01 12.73 -13.86
C LEU A 61 -14.71 11.86 -12.80
N ILE A 62 -15.92 11.37 -13.10
CA ILE A 62 -16.70 10.55 -12.16
C ILE A 62 -15.96 9.25 -11.84
N VAL A 63 -15.44 8.56 -12.86
CA VAL A 63 -14.67 7.32 -12.67
C VAL A 63 -13.42 7.59 -11.85
N CYS A 64 -12.70 8.69 -12.10
CA CYS A 64 -11.52 9.06 -11.33
C CYS A 64 -11.85 9.32 -9.85
N ILE A 65 -12.92 10.07 -9.56
CA ILE A 65 -13.35 10.35 -8.18
C ILE A 65 -13.74 9.05 -7.47
N LEU A 66 -14.54 8.19 -8.11
CA LEU A 66 -14.94 6.90 -7.54
C LEU A 66 -13.72 6.00 -7.28
N ALA A 67 -12.77 5.98 -8.21
CA ALA A 67 -11.53 5.22 -8.07
C ALA A 67 -10.68 5.75 -6.91
N ILE A 68 -10.53 7.07 -6.76
CA ILE A 68 -9.79 7.68 -5.63
C ILE A 68 -10.46 7.39 -4.29
N VAL A 69 -11.80 7.52 -4.21
CA VAL A 69 -12.55 7.21 -2.99
C VAL A 69 -12.41 5.72 -2.62
N TRP A 70 -12.42 4.84 -3.62
CA TRP A 70 -12.24 3.41 -3.37
C TRP A 70 -10.80 3.07 -2.97
N LEU A 71 -9.80 3.65 -3.62
CA LEU A 71 -8.40 3.50 -3.24
C LEU A 71 -8.19 3.93 -1.78
N SER A 72 -8.77 5.07 -1.41
CA SER A 72 -8.75 5.63 -0.06
C SER A 72 -9.31 4.65 0.98
N MET A 73 -10.41 3.97 0.67
CA MET A 73 -10.96 2.93 1.53
C MET A 73 -10.08 1.68 1.57
N ILE A 74 -9.55 1.20 0.44
CA ILE A 74 -8.69 0.00 0.39
C ILE A 74 -7.42 0.19 1.25
N GLU A 75 -6.78 1.36 1.16
CA GLU A 75 -5.55 1.70 1.88
C GLU A 75 -5.79 1.94 3.36
N GLY A 76 -6.81 2.72 3.72
CA GLY A 76 -7.15 2.94 5.13
C GLY A 76 -7.63 1.65 5.79
N GLN A 77 -8.43 0.83 5.10
CA GLN A 77 -8.88 -0.45 5.64
C GLN A 77 -7.73 -1.43 5.90
N GLN A 78 -6.72 -1.45 5.05
CA GLN A 78 -5.50 -2.21 5.32
C GLN A 78 -4.85 -1.78 6.63
N ALA A 79 -4.68 -0.46 6.83
CA ALA A 79 -4.04 0.03 8.05
C ALA A 79 -4.82 -0.41 9.30
N SER A 80 -6.14 -0.33 9.25
CA SER A 80 -7.01 -0.78 10.33
C SER A 80 -6.99 -2.30 10.53
N LEU A 81 -7.15 -3.11 9.48
CA LEU A 81 -7.23 -4.57 9.61
C LEU A 81 -5.90 -5.23 9.96
N VAL A 82 -4.77 -4.59 9.65
CA VAL A 82 -3.46 -5.09 10.06
C VAL A 82 -3.08 -4.58 11.45
N GLY A 83 -3.57 -3.40 11.87
CA GLY A 83 -3.29 -2.81 13.19
C GLY A 83 -4.19 -3.30 14.34
N LEU A 84 -5.47 -3.61 14.07
CA LEU A 84 -6.44 -4.07 15.07
C LEU A 84 -6.24 -5.47 15.70
N PRO A 85 -5.53 -6.46 15.10
CA PRO A 85 -5.49 -7.81 15.64
C PRO A 85 -5.04 -7.99 17.11
N PRO A 86 -4.11 -7.20 17.67
CA PRO A 86 -3.73 -7.31 19.08
C PRO A 86 -4.86 -6.95 20.04
N VAL A 87 -5.80 -6.12 19.60
CA VAL A 87 -6.87 -5.56 20.43
C VAL A 87 -8.01 -6.56 20.58
N ASP A 88 -8.53 -6.71 21.80
CA ASP A 88 -9.71 -7.54 22.06
C ASP A 88 -10.96 -6.96 21.36
N PRO A 89 -11.59 -7.69 20.42
CA PRO A 89 -12.76 -7.20 19.69
C PRO A 89 -13.98 -6.89 20.56
N ASP A 90 -14.08 -7.50 21.75
CA ASP A 90 -15.21 -7.25 22.65
C ASP A 90 -15.22 -5.80 23.19
N LEU A 91 -14.08 -5.09 23.19
CA LEU A 91 -13.98 -3.70 23.66
C LEU A 91 -14.73 -2.70 22.78
N TYR A 92 -14.88 -2.98 21.48
CA TYR A 92 -15.53 -2.08 20.52
C TYR A 92 -16.74 -2.71 19.83
N LYS A 93 -17.17 -3.89 20.26
CA LYS A 93 -18.26 -4.65 19.64
C LYS A 93 -19.59 -3.91 19.64
N ASP A 94 -19.95 -3.34 20.80
CA ASP A 94 -21.23 -2.66 20.97
C ASP A 94 -21.21 -1.23 20.42
N SER A 95 -20.07 -0.55 20.50
CA SER A 95 -19.88 0.79 19.97
C SER A 95 -19.72 0.82 18.45
N HIS A 96 -19.00 -0.15 17.87
CA HIS A 96 -18.62 -0.21 16.46
C HIS A 96 -18.95 -1.57 15.83
N PRO A 97 -20.25 -1.89 15.66
CA PRO A 97 -20.67 -3.23 15.21
C PRO A 97 -20.22 -3.56 13.78
N LEU A 98 -19.96 -2.57 12.91
CA LEU A 98 -19.44 -2.83 11.57
C LEU A 98 -17.93 -3.12 11.60
N THR A 99 -17.18 -2.41 12.45
CA THR A 99 -15.76 -2.73 12.71
C THR A 99 -15.62 -4.13 13.28
N TYR A 100 -16.45 -4.50 14.25
CA TYR A 100 -16.48 -5.87 14.78
C TYR A 100 -16.79 -6.91 13.70
N LYS A 101 -17.73 -6.64 12.78
CA LYS A 101 -18.00 -7.54 11.65
C LYS A 101 -16.82 -7.65 10.69
N ASN A 102 -16.16 -6.54 10.37
CA ASN A 102 -14.95 -6.53 9.54
C ASN A 102 -13.86 -7.39 10.20
N ALA A 103 -13.56 -7.15 11.48
CA ALA A 103 -12.57 -7.90 12.25
C ALA A 103 -12.92 -9.39 12.35
N ALA A 104 -14.16 -9.73 12.69
CA ALA A 104 -14.63 -11.11 12.80
C ALA A 104 -14.52 -11.88 11.48
N LEU A 105 -14.68 -11.22 10.32
CA LEU A 105 -14.49 -11.84 9.01
C LEU A 105 -13.01 -11.95 8.64
N ALA A 106 -12.25 -10.86 8.81
CA ALA A 106 -10.83 -10.79 8.44
C ALA A 106 -9.95 -11.71 9.30
N PHE A 107 -10.24 -11.85 10.59
CA PHE A 107 -9.42 -12.62 11.53
C PHE A 107 -9.85 -14.08 11.70
N LYS A 108 -10.78 -14.55 10.86
CA LYS A 108 -11.22 -15.94 10.85
C LYS A 108 -10.28 -16.79 9.98
N GLY A 109 -9.56 -17.72 10.60
CA GLY A 109 -8.62 -18.61 9.89
C GLY A 109 -7.56 -17.80 9.14
N ASP A 110 -7.31 -18.15 7.88
CA ASP A 110 -6.32 -17.46 7.04
C ASP A 110 -6.94 -16.30 6.21
N ASN A 111 -8.10 -15.78 6.61
CA ASN A 111 -8.81 -14.75 5.84
C ASN A 111 -8.05 -13.43 5.75
N LEU A 112 -7.22 -13.08 6.73
CA LEU A 112 -6.42 -11.86 6.67
C LEU A 112 -5.44 -11.94 5.49
N ASP A 113 -4.75 -13.07 5.31
CA ASP A 113 -3.87 -13.28 4.16
C ASP A 113 -4.63 -13.27 2.83
N ARG A 114 -5.83 -13.87 2.79
CA ARG A 114 -6.69 -13.83 1.59
C ARG A 114 -7.12 -12.42 1.25
N TYR A 115 -7.52 -11.64 2.26
CA TYR A 115 -7.83 -10.23 2.12
C TYR A 115 -6.63 -9.45 1.59
N LEU A 116 -5.44 -9.63 2.18
CA LEU A 116 -4.22 -8.94 1.77
C LEU A 116 -3.82 -9.27 0.32
N MET A 117 -4.01 -10.52 -0.12
CA MET A 117 -3.83 -10.93 -1.52
C MET A 117 -4.82 -10.24 -2.46
N GLY A 118 -6.11 -10.35 -2.15
CA GLY A 118 -7.18 -9.81 -3.00
C GLY A 118 -7.16 -8.29 -3.08
N ARG A 119 -6.94 -7.61 -1.95
CA ARG A 119 -6.86 -6.15 -1.91
C ARG A 119 -5.65 -5.63 -2.69
N GLN A 120 -4.51 -6.33 -2.70
CA GLN A 120 -3.33 -5.84 -3.42
C GLN A 120 -3.63 -5.74 -4.91
N PHE A 121 -4.33 -6.74 -5.48
CA PHE A 121 -4.82 -6.65 -6.84
C PHE A 121 -5.78 -5.47 -7.04
N MET A 122 -6.68 -5.22 -6.08
CA MET A 122 -7.59 -4.07 -6.14
C MET A 122 -6.85 -2.73 -6.12
N VAL A 123 -5.85 -2.55 -5.25
CA VAL A 123 -5.01 -1.34 -5.21
C VAL A 123 -4.44 -1.07 -6.59
N LEU A 124 -3.79 -2.08 -7.18
CA LEU A 124 -3.15 -1.96 -8.48
C LEU A 124 -4.18 -1.68 -9.58
N LEU A 125 -5.28 -2.44 -9.62
CA LEU A 125 -6.33 -2.24 -10.61
C LEU A 125 -6.90 -0.80 -10.55
N VAL A 126 -7.15 -0.30 -9.35
CA VAL A 126 -7.68 1.05 -9.14
C VAL A 126 -6.64 2.12 -9.51
N VAL A 127 -5.37 1.95 -9.18
CA VAL A 127 -4.27 2.84 -9.61
C VAL A 127 -4.17 2.87 -11.14
N PHE A 128 -4.33 1.73 -11.81
CA PHE A 128 -4.37 1.67 -13.27
C PHE A 128 -5.57 2.42 -13.85
N VAL A 129 -6.75 2.29 -13.25
CA VAL A 129 -7.94 3.07 -13.66
C VAL A 129 -7.69 4.57 -13.49
N ILE A 130 -7.14 4.99 -12.35
CA ILE A 130 -6.78 6.40 -12.10
C ILE A 130 -5.77 6.87 -13.15
N ASN A 131 -4.76 6.06 -13.48
CA ASN A 131 -3.80 6.35 -14.53
C ASN A 131 -4.49 6.55 -15.90
N GLN A 132 -5.46 5.72 -16.28
CA GLN A 132 -6.21 5.92 -17.54
C GLN A 132 -7.09 7.18 -17.53
N CYS A 133 -7.53 7.62 -16.36
CA CYS A 133 -8.33 8.83 -16.20
C CYS A 133 -7.49 10.11 -16.14
N SER A 134 -6.25 10.04 -15.66
CA SER A 134 -5.47 11.22 -15.24
C SER A 134 -4.16 11.42 -15.99
N SER A 135 -3.62 10.41 -16.68
CA SER A 135 -2.35 10.53 -17.38
C SER A 135 -2.53 10.99 -18.83
N PRO A 136 -1.63 11.85 -19.33
CA PRO A 136 -1.68 12.31 -20.70
C PRO A 136 -1.45 11.15 -21.67
N LEU A 137 -2.30 11.07 -22.70
CA LEU A 137 -2.09 10.20 -23.85
C LEU A 137 -0.98 10.75 -24.75
N ASP A 138 -1.08 12.05 -25.07
CA ASP A 138 -0.11 12.77 -25.88
C ASP A 138 0.50 13.91 -25.05
N PRO A 139 1.81 13.84 -24.71
CA PRO A 139 2.48 14.89 -23.95
C PRO A 139 2.63 16.22 -24.72
N SER A 140 2.45 16.22 -26.04
CA SER A 140 2.57 17.42 -26.88
C SER A 140 1.33 18.31 -26.88
N VAL A 141 0.18 17.79 -26.46
CA VAL A 141 -1.07 18.55 -26.39
C VAL A 141 -0.94 19.65 -25.35
N ASP A 142 -1.22 20.89 -25.74
CA ASP A 142 -1.18 22.01 -24.81
C ASP A 142 -2.29 21.92 -23.77
N VAL A 143 -1.88 21.93 -22.51
CA VAL A 143 -2.77 21.91 -21.34
C VAL A 143 -2.47 23.17 -20.54
N LEU A 144 -3.49 24.02 -20.40
CA LEU A 144 -3.44 25.27 -19.63
C LEU A 144 -2.37 26.30 -20.06
N GLY A 145 -1.77 26.18 -21.25
CA GLY A 145 -0.74 27.09 -21.73
C GLY A 145 0.54 27.08 -20.89
N LEU A 146 0.86 25.94 -20.25
CA LEU A 146 1.98 25.84 -19.32
C LEU A 146 3.35 25.93 -20.03
N PRO A 147 4.38 26.53 -19.39
CA PRO A 147 5.75 26.51 -19.91
C PRO A 147 6.31 25.08 -20.00
N ASP A 148 7.24 24.85 -20.94
CA ASP A 148 7.79 23.51 -21.25
C ASP A 148 8.38 22.80 -20.03
N GLY A 149 9.12 23.51 -19.18
CA GLY A 149 9.68 22.92 -17.96
C GLY A 149 8.60 22.45 -16.97
N VAL A 150 7.45 23.14 -16.90
CA VAL A 150 6.32 22.76 -16.05
C VAL A 150 5.58 21.58 -16.66
N LYS A 151 5.36 21.59 -17.98
CA LYS A 151 4.77 20.45 -18.72
C LYS A 151 5.59 19.19 -18.52
N PHE A 152 6.90 19.27 -18.70
CA PHE A 152 7.79 18.13 -18.52
C PHE A 152 7.66 17.50 -17.13
N VAL A 153 7.70 18.31 -16.06
CA VAL A 153 7.63 17.79 -14.69
C VAL A 153 6.24 17.26 -14.33
N PHE A 154 5.18 18.00 -14.67
CA PHE A 154 3.83 17.68 -14.18
C PHE A 154 3.03 16.75 -15.09
N LEU A 155 3.25 16.81 -16.41
CA LEU A 155 2.55 16.02 -17.41
C LEU A 155 3.41 14.83 -17.86
N ASP A 156 4.62 15.08 -18.36
CA ASP A 156 5.42 14.02 -18.99
C ASP A 156 5.96 13.02 -17.97
N VAL A 157 6.54 13.53 -16.88
CA VAL A 157 6.94 12.71 -15.72
C VAL A 157 5.71 12.24 -14.92
N GLY A 158 4.58 12.95 -15.03
CA GLY A 158 3.32 12.60 -14.38
C GLY A 158 3.23 13.00 -12.91
N LEU A 159 4.04 13.97 -12.44
CA LEU A 159 4.04 14.40 -11.04
C LEU A 159 2.64 14.86 -10.58
N ALA A 160 1.84 15.48 -11.45
CA ALA A 160 0.48 15.89 -11.10
C ALA A 160 -0.38 14.69 -10.68
N SER A 161 -0.43 13.65 -11.51
CA SER A 161 -1.22 12.45 -11.23
C SER A 161 -0.69 11.67 -10.03
N ILE A 162 0.63 11.65 -9.83
CA ILE A 162 1.26 11.04 -8.66
C ILE A 162 0.85 11.76 -7.38
N ILE A 163 1.00 13.08 -7.29
CA ILE A 163 0.65 13.86 -6.10
C ILE A 163 -0.85 13.78 -5.83
N PHE A 164 -1.68 13.91 -6.87
CA PHE A 164 -3.12 13.74 -6.81
C PHE A 164 -3.50 12.40 -6.18
N THR A 165 -2.94 11.30 -6.70
CA THR A 165 -3.26 9.93 -6.26
C THR A 165 -2.71 9.63 -4.88
N CYS A 166 -1.45 9.98 -4.61
CA CYS A 166 -0.81 9.76 -3.31
C CYS A 166 -1.56 10.47 -2.19
N ILE A 167 -1.83 11.76 -2.34
CA ILE A 167 -2.40 12.55 -1.24
C ILE A 167 -3.88 12.19 -1.04
N LEU A 168 -4.70 12.20 -2.09
CA LEU A 168 -6.14 11.99 -1.95
C LEU A 168 -6.53 10.51 -1.81
N GLY A 169 -5.82 9.63 -2.51
CA GLY A 169 -6.17 8.22 -2.61
C GLY A 169 -5.52 7.33 -1.57
N GLN A 170 -4.42 7.72 -0.92
CA GLN A 170 -3.68 6.78 -0.05
C GLN A 170 -3.20 7.42 1.26
N LEU A 171 -2.40 8.47 1.21
CA LEU A 171 -1.70 8.99 2.39
C LEU A 171 -2.64 9.62 3.41
N THR A 172 -3.61 10.41 2.97
CA THR A 172 -4.60 11.04 3.88
C THR A 172 -5.31 9.99 4.73
N THR A 173 -5.63 8.85 4.14
CA THR A 173 -6.42 7.82 4.80
C THR A 173 -5.57 6.84 5.57
N GLN A 174 -4.34 6.56 5.14
CA GLN A 174 -3.36 5.85 5.96
C GLN A 174 -3.07 6.60 7.26
N VAL A 175 -2.92 7.94 7.21
CA VAL A 175 -2.72 8.78 8.40
C VAL A 175 -3.91 8.70 9.36
N ASN A 176 -5.14 8.86 8.87
CA ASN A 176 -6.31 8.74 9.74
C ASN A 176 -6.50 7.32 10.27
N ALA A 177 -6.44 6.32 9.38
CA ALA A 177 -6.64 4.93 9.76
C ALA A 177 -5.56 4.40 10.71
N SER A 178 -4.37 5.02 10.82
CA SER A 178 -3.37 4.59 11.80
C SER A 178 -3.63 4.98 13.25
N HIS A 179 -4.52 5.94 13.47
CA HIS A 179 -4.83 6.45 14.80
C HIS A 179 -6.31 6.24 15.18
N GLN A 180 -7.13 5.90 14.19
CA GLN A 180 -8.59 5.91 14.26
C GLN A 180 -9.15 4.68 13.53
N MET A 181 -8.48 3.53 13.71
CA MET A 181 -8.77 2.29 13.01
C MET A 181 -10.23 1.89 13.20
N ILE A 182 -10.73 1.97 14.43
CA ILE A 182 -12.05 1.50 14.82
C ILE A 182 -13.13 2.31 14.10
N ASP A 183 -13.03 3.63 14.10
CA ASP A 183 -13.97 4.52 13.41
C ASP A 183 -13.88 4.39 11.89
N TYR A 184 -12.65 4.34 11.37
CA TYR A 184 -12.40 4.40 9.94
C TYR A 184 -13.07 3.26 9.17
N ILE A 185 -13.09 2.04 9.74
CA ILE A 185 -13.73 0.88 9.11
C ILE A 185 -15.15 0.60 9.62
N ASN A 186 -15.73 1.46 10.46
CA ASN A 186 -17.10 1.29 10.99
C ASN A 186 -18.17 1.75 9.99
N ASN A 187 -18.08 1.31 8.73
CA ASN A 187 -19.04 1.69 7.69
C ASN A 187 -19.24 0.55 6.67
N TYR A 188 -20.37 0.61 5.95
CA TYR A 188 -20.72 -0.42 4.96
C TYR A 188 -19.77 -0.44 3.76
N PHE A 189 -19.10 0.68 3.45
CA PHE A 189 -18.17 0.73 2.32
C PHE A 189 -16.88 -0.04 2.61
N ALA A 190 -16.38 -0.01 3.85
CA ALA A 190 -15.31 -0.89 4.32
C ALA A 190 -15.73 -2.36 4.20
N LEU A 191 -16.92 -2.71 4.71
CA LEU A 191 -17.40 -4.10 4.65
C LEU A 191 -17.56 -4.59 3.20
N PHE A 192 -18.09 -3.74 2.31
CA PHE A 192 -18.15 -4.00 0.87
C PHE A 192 -16.74 -4.24 0.30
N THR A 193 -15.77 -3.38 0.63
CA THR A 193 -14.40 -3.49 0.14
C THR A 193 -13.74 -4.80 0.60
N LEU A 194 -13.97 -5.22 1.84
CA LEU A 194 -13.53 -6.52 2.37
C LEU A 194 -14.12 -7.68 1.56
N TYR A 195 -15.44 -7.66 1.29
CA TYR A 195 -16.08 -8.70 0.48
C TYR A 195 -15.55 -8.76 -0.96
N VAL A 196 -15.30 -7.60 -1.59
CA VAL A 196 -14.72 -7.56 -2.94
C VAL A 196 -13.31 -8.14 -2.92
N ALA A 197 -12.47 -7.79 -1.94
CA ALA A 197 -11.12 -8.35 -1.81
C ALA A 197 -11.16 -9.88 -1.63
N MET A 198 -12.05 -10.38 -0.77
CA MET A 198 -12.26 -11.81 -0.59
C MET A 198 -12.76 -12.49 -1.87
N THR A 199 -13.61 -11.83 -2.65
CA THR A 199 -14.11 -12.35 -3.94
C THR A 199 -13.01 -12.40 -4.99
N VAL A 200 -12.14 -11.39 -5.02
CA VAL A 200 -10.96 -11.37 -5.89
C VAL A 200 -10.01 -12.52 -5.55
N GLU A 201 -9.72 -12.78 -4.27
CA GLU A 201 -8.93 -13.95 -3.89
C GLU A 201 -9.63 -15.25 -4.30
N PHE A 202 -10.94 -15.35 -4.02
CA PHE A 202 -11.72 -16.53 -4.35
C PHE A 202 -11.71 -16.84 -5.85
N SER A 203 -11.74 -15.80 -6.72
CA SER A 203 -11.70 -15.94 -8.18
C SER A 203 -10.48 -16.71 -8.69
N GLY A 204 -9.36 -16.70 -7.94
CA GLY A 204 -8.15 -17.40 -8.30
C GLY A 204 -7.19 -16.63 -9.19
N VAL A 205 -7.50 -15.41 -9.65
CA VAL A 205 -6.65 -14.67 -10.59
C VAL A 205 -5.22 -14.48 -10.04
N MET A 206 -5.07 -14.31 -8.72
CA MET A 206 -3.78 -14.11 -8.03
C MET A 206 -3.14 -15.38 -7.44
N HIS A 207 -3.68 -16.58 -7.71
CA HIS A 207 -3.25 -17.82 -7.04
C HIS A 207 -1.83 -18.30 -7.38
N SER A 208 -1.23 -17.81 -8.45
CA SER A 208 0.19 -18.04 -8.74
C SER A 208 1.10 -17.54 -7.60
N SER A 209 0.68 -16.51 -6.86
CA SER A 209 1.39 -16.04 -5.66
C SER A 209 1.46 -17.10 -4.55
N TYR A 210 0.44 -17.95 -4.38
CA TYR A 210 0.50 -19.07 -3.43
C TYR A 210 1.50 -20.15 -3.87
N LEU A 211 1.65 -20.37 -5.18
CA LEU A 211 2.72 -21.24 -5.68
C LEU A 211 4.10 -20.65 -5.38
N ILE A 212 4.27 -19.34 -5.59
CA ILE A 212 5.51 -18.63 -5.24
C ILE A 212 5.79 -18.76 -3.73
N GLN A 213 4.77 -18.60 -2.88
CA GLN A 213 4.89 -18.82 -1.44
C GLN A 213 5.35 -20.24 -1.10
N ASN A 214 4.74 -21.27 -1.72
CA ASN A 214 5.13 -22.66 -1.52
C ASN A 214 6.60 -22.91 -1.93
N ILE A 215 7.04 -22.34 -3.05
CA ILE A 215 8.42 -22.44 -3.52
C ILE A 215 9.37 -21.76 -2.52
N LEU A 216 9.06 -20.53 -2.09
CA LEU A 216 9.87 -19.79 -1.12
C LEU A 216 9.93 -20.49 0.24
N SER A 217 8.82 -21.08 0.70
CA SER A 217 8.78 -21.92 1.91
C SER A 217 9.67 -23.16 1.77
N ALA A 218 9.60 -23.86 0.64
CA ALA A 218 10.44 -25.02 0.37
C ALA A 218 11.94 -24.67 0.32
N VAL A 219 12.30 -23.53 -0.30
CA VAL A 219 13.68 -23.06 -0.41
C VAL A 219 14.20 -22.53 0.94
N SER A 220 13.35 -21.90 1.75
CA SER A 220 13.74 -21.34 3.06
C SER A 220 13.78 -22.37 4.18
N GLY A 221 13.14 -23.53 4.00
CA GLY A 221 12.95 -24.50 5.06
C GLY A 221 11.99 -24.03 6.16
N LYS A 222 11.30 -22.89 5.98
CA LYS A 222 10.30 -22.37 6.92
C LYS A 222 8.91 -22.80 6.47
N PRO A 223 8.23 -23.72 7.18
CA PRO A 223 6.91 -24.18 6.78
C PRO A 223 5.88 -23.05 6.85
N ILE A 224 4.94 -23.05 5.89
CA ILE A 224 3.78 -22.14 5.92
C ILE A 224 2.88 -22.57 7.08
N GLN A 225 2.78 -21.73 8.10
CA GLN A 225 1.81 -21.90 9.17
C GLN A 225 0.42 -21.53 8.63
N THR A 226 -0.56 -22.40 8.87
CA THR A 226 -1.96 -22.21 8.44
C THR A 226 -2.87 -22.58 9.59
N ASN A 227 -3.91 -21.78 9.79
CA ASN A 227 -4.94 -22.02 10.80
C ASN A 227 -6.07 -22.91 10.27
N GLU A 228 -5.91 -23.49 9.08
CA GLU A 228 -6.91 -24.31 8.40
C GLU A 228 -6.48 -25.78 8.28
N PRO A 229 -7.46 -26.71 8.24
CA PRO A 229 -7.14 -28.12 8.04
C PRO A 229 -6.51 -28.37 6.67
N PRO A 230 -5.68 -29.43 6.53
CA PRO A 230 -5.07 -29.78 5.26
C PRO A 230 -6.09 -29.91 4.14
N ARG A 231 -5.79 -29.28 3.00
CA ARG A 231 -6.65 -29.32 1.80
C ARG A 231 -6.71 -30.75 1.26
N THR A 232 -7.90 -31.35 1.22
CA THR A 232 -8.13 -32.72 0.75
C THR A 232 -9.24 -32.76 -0.31
N GLY A 233 -9.25 -33.82 -1.14
CA GLY A 233 -10.31 -34.08 -2.11
C GLY A 233 -10.56 -32.93 -3.09
N PHE A 234 -11.83 -32.51 -3.22
CA PHE A 234 -12.24 -31.43 -4.12
C PHE A 234 -11.57 -30.09 -3.79
N THR A 235 -11.40 -29.75 -2.51
CA THR A 235 -10.76 -28.50 -2.08
C THR A 235 -9.32 -28.41 -2.56
N PHE A 236 -8.61 -29.54 -2.56
CA PHE A 236 -7.25 -29.61 -3.10
C PHE A 236 -7.23 -29.39 -4.62
N ALA A 237 -8.09 -30.10 -5.35
CA ALA A 237 -8.19 -29.97 -6.81
C ALA A 237 -8.63 -28.55 -7.23
N PHE A 238 -9.59 -27.96 -6.52
CA PHE A 238 -10.08 -26.60 -6.78
C PHE A 238 -9.00 -25.55 -6.52
N PHE A 239 -8.19 -25.71 -5.48
CA PHE A 239 -7.05 -24.83 -5.22
C PHE A 239 -6.03 -24.89 -6.36
N TRP A 240 -5.55 -26.08 -6.75
CA TRP A 240 -4.55 -26.21 -7.80
C TRP A 240 -5.08 -25.85 -9.20
N GLY A 241 -6.37 -26.06 -9.45
CA GLY A 241 -7.02 -25.58 -10.68
C GLY A 241 -6.94 -24.04 -10.80
N ARG A 242 -7.19 -23.32 -9.71
CA ARG A 242 -7.05 -21.86 -9.66
C ARG A 242 -5.59 -21.41 -9.79
N VAL A 243 -4.65 -22.14 -9.20
CA VAL A 243 -3.20 -21.90 -9.39
C VAL A 243 -2.82 -22.03 -10.87
N LEU A 244 -3.24 -23.10 -11.55
CA LEU A 244 -2.97 -23.31 -12.97
C LEU A 244 -3.58 -22.20 -13.83
N MET A 245 -4.83 -21.82 -13.55
CA MET A 245 -5.50 -20.71 -14.22
C MET A 245 -4.74 -19.39 -14.03
N SER A 246 -4.32 -19.07 -12.80
CA SER A 246 -3.53 -17.86 -12.51
C SER A 246 -2.21 -17.83 -13.27
N LEU A 247 -1.50 -18.96 -13.36
CA LEU A 247 -0.26 -19.06 -14.14
C LEU A 247 -0.51 -18.82 -15.63
N ALA A 248 -1.60 -19.37 -16.18
CA ALA A 248 -1.97 -19.15 -17.57
C ALA A 248 -2.31 -17.67 -17.84
N ILE A 249 -3.08 -17.03 -16.95
CA ILE A 249 -3.41 -15.60 -17.03
C ILE A 249 -2.12 -14.77 -16.96
N LEU A 250 -1.25 -15.01 -15.97
CA LEU A 250 0.01 -14.29 -15.83
C LEU A 250 0.91 -14.45 -17.06
N GLY A 251 1.05 -15.68 -17.58
CA GLY A 251 1.83 -15.97 -18.78
C GLY A 251 1.28 -15.25 -20.01
N PHE A 252 -0.05 -15.23 -20.18
CA PHE A 252 -0.71 -14.49 -21.25
C PHE A 252 -0.50 -12.98 -21.12
N CYS A 253 -0.70 -12.42 -19.92
CA CYS A 253 -0.48 -10.99 -19.66
C CYS A 253 0.96 -10.59 -20.00
N LEU A 254 1.96 -11.37 -19.53
CA LEU A 254 3.37 -11.14 -19.85
C LEU A 254 3.63 -11.18 -21.36
N ALA A 255 3.09 -12.18 -22.06
CA ALA A 255 3.26 -12.30 -23.50
C ALA A 255 2.69 -11.08 -24.25
N VAL A 256 1.47 -10.67 -23.90
CA VAL A 256 0.82 -9.46 -24.45
C VAL A 256 1.68 -8.23 -24.22
N THR A 257 2.11 -7.98 -22.98
CA THR A 257 2.92 -6.80 -22.65
C THR A 257 4.27 -6.80 -23.35
N LEU A 258 4.98 -7.93 -23.37
CA LEU A 258 6.31 -8.01 -24.00
C LEU A 258 6.23 -7.86 -25.52
N VAL A 259 5.24 -8.47 -26.17
CA VAL A 259 5.04 -8.31 -27.63
C VAL A 259 4.67 -6.88 -27.98
N ALA A 260 3.77 -6.26 -27.22
CA ALA A 260 3.43 -4.85 -27.44
C ALA A 260 4.63 -3.92 -27.24
N LEU A 261 5.46 -4.15 -26.21
CA LEU A 261 6.71 -3.40 -26.01
C LEU A 261 7.71 -3.59 -27.16
N MET A 262 7.84 -4.81 -27.67
CA MET A 262 8.72 -5.11 -28.81
C MET A 262 8.27 -4.42 -30.10
N ASN A 263 6.95 -4.32 -30.31
CA ASN A 263 6.37 -3.69 -31.49
C ASN A 263 6.28 -2.15 -31.38
N GLY A 264 6.42 -1.60 -30.18
CA GLY A 264 6.21 -0.17 -29.94
C GLY A 264 4.75 0.22 -29.73
N ASP A 265 3.88 -0.75 -29.45
CA ASP A 265 2.43 -0.56 -29.28
C ASP A 265 2.03 -0.24 -27.83
N THR A 266 2.85 0.57 -27.14
CA THR A 266 2.65 0.91 -25.73
C THR A 266 2.79 2.42 -25.49
N ALA A 267 2.16 2.91 -24.43
CA ALA A 267 2.16 4.35 -24.13
C ALA A 267 3.59 4.92 -23.92
N VAL A 268 4.55 4.10 -23.45
CA VAL A 268 5.95 4.53 -23.33
C VAL A 268 6.59 4.87 -24.68
N ALA A 269 6.22 4.17 -25.77
CA ALA A 269 6.74 4.46 -27.10
C ALA A 269 6.23 5.80 -27.65
N VAL A 270 5.00 6.18 -27.28
CA VAL A 270 4.41 7.48 -27.60
C VAL A 270 5.05 8.58 -26.75
N LYS A 271 5.17 8.37 -25.44
CA LYS A 271 5.71 9.37 -24.49
C LYS A 271 7.20 9.61 -24.66
N TYR A 272 7.96 8.56 -24.95
CA TYR A 272 9.41 8.61 -25.08
C TYR A 272 9.89 7.90 -26.35
N PRO A 273 9.73 8.53 -27.53
CA PRO A 273 10.07 7.93 -28.83
C PRO A 273 11.55 7.53 -28.97
N SER A 274 12.43 8.10 -28.13
CA SER A 274 13.86 7.80 -28.11
C SER A 274 14.19 6.47 -27.41
N ILE A 275 13.26 5.90 -26.65
CA ILE A 275 13.47 4.63 -25.93
C ILE A 275 13.29 3.46 -26.91
N LYS A 276 14.38 2.73 -27.16
CA LYS A 276 14.34 1.51 -27.97
C LYS A 276 13.56 0.39 -27.25
N PRO A 277 12.90 -0.53 -27.96
CA PRO A 277 12.12 -1.61 -27.35
C PRO A 277 12.87 -2.43 -26.30
N GLY A 278 14.13 -2.79 -26.55
CA GLY A 278 14.95 -3.53 -25.59
C GLY A 278 15.23 -2.75 -24.29
N LEU A 279 15.42 -1.43 -24.39
CA LEU A 279 15.55 -0.56 -23.22
C LEU A 279 14.21 -0.45 -22.48
N ALA A 280 13.09 -0.39 -23.19
CA ALA A 280 11.76 -0.34 -22.58
C ALA A 280 11.46 -1.59 -21.75
N ILE A 281 11.79 -2.78 -22.26
CA ILE A 281 11.65 -4.06 -21.54
C ILE A 281 12.54 -4.07 -20.28
N PHE A 282 13.80 -3.64 -20.41
CA PHE A 282 14.69 -3.54 -19.25
C PHE A 282 14.12 -2.58 -18.19
N LEU A 283 13.67 -1.39 -18.60
CA LEU A 283 13.10 -0.40 -17.70
C LEU A 283 11.83 -0.89 -17.01
N LEU A 284 10.96 -1.64 -17.70
CA LEU A 284 9.79 -2.27 -17.10
C LEU A 284 10.19 -3.14 -15.90
N PHE A 285 11.11 -4.10 -16.10
CA PHE A 285 11.54 -4.99 -15.01
C PHE A 285 12.36 -4.26 -13.94
N PHE A 286 13.11 -3.23 -14.32
CA PHE A 286 13.83 -2.38 -13.37
C PHE A 286 12.85 -1.66 -12.42
N PHE A 287 11.85 -0.94 -12.96
CA PHE A 287 10.86 -0.26 -12.13
C PHE A 287 10.01 -1.24 -11.32
N MET A 288 9.65 -2.40 -11.87
CA MET A 288 8.99 -3.47 -11.11
C MET A 288 9.86 -4.00 -9.95
N SER A 289 11.17 -4.09 -10.13
CA SER A 289 12.10 -4.49 -9.07
C SER A 289 12.23 -3.40 -8.00
N VAL A 290 12.20 -2.12 -8.37
CA VAL A 290 12.18 -1.00 -7.42
C VAL A 290 10.90 -1.03 -6.57
N VAL A 291 9.73 -1.20 -7.20
CA VAL A 291 8.46 -1.42 -6.48
C VAL A 291 8.59 -2.60 -5.52
N GLY A 292 9.05 -3.75 -6.02
CA GLY A 292 9.18 -4.96 -5.22
C GLY A 292 10.09 -4.81 -4.02
N MET A 293 11.23 -4.13 -4.21
CA MET A 293 12.11 -3.78 -3.10
C MET A 293 11.40 -2.90 -2.08
N LEU A 294 10.68 -1.86 -2.49
CA LEU A 294 9.96 -0.96 -1.56
C LEU A 294 8.82 -1.67 -0.82
N GLU A 295 8.07 -2.55 -1.50
CA GLU A 295 7.01 -3.37 -0.89
C GLU A 295 7.57 -4.42 0.07
N GLY A 296 8.64 -5.12 -0.32
CA GLY A 296 9.33 -6.06 0.55
C GLY A 296 10.01 -5.39 1.74
N MET A 297 10.62 -4.21 1.55
CA MET A 297 11.29 -3.45 2.61
C MET A 297 10.35 -3.11 3.76
N GLN A 298 9.08 -2.78 3.48
CA GLN A 298 8.09 -2.51 4.53
C GLN A 298 7.93 -3.71 5.46
N ILE A 299 7.71 -4.90 4.91
CA ILE A 299 7.61 -6.15 5.69
C ILE A 299 8.91 -6.41 6.44
N ALA A 300 10.05 -6.30 5.75
CA ALA A 300 11.34 -6.58 6.33
C ALA A 300 11.67 -5.65 7.50
N PHE A 301 11.32 -4.37 7.40
CA PHE A 301 11.55 -3.37 8.44
C PHE A 301 10.69 -3.63 9.67
N PHE A 302 9.41 -3.95 9.51
CA PHE A 302 8.56 -4.35 10.63
C PHE A 302 9.01 -5.66 11.28
N ALA A 303 9.40 -6.64 10.48
CA ALA A 303 9.94 -7.90 11.00
C ALA A 303 11.22 -7.66 11.82
N VAL A 304 12.11 -6.79 11.35
CA VAL A 304 13.36 -6.46 12.08
C VAL A 304 13.13 -5.57 13.30
N ALA A 305 12.12 -4.70 13.29
CA ALA A 305 11.76 -3.92 14.46
C ALA A 305 11.46 -4.82 15.67
N LYS A 306 10.86 -6.00 15.43
CA LYS A 306 10.55 -7.00 16.47
C LYS A 306 11.76 -7.82 16.95
N ILE A 307 12.89 -7.77 16.24
CA ILE A 307 14.10 -8.54 16.59
C ILE A 307 14.99 -7.69 17.52
N PRO A 308 15.56 -8.26 18.60
CA PRO A 308 16.52 -7.55 19.46
C PRO A 308 17.73 -7.02 18.68
N ALA A 309 18.25 -5.84 19.07
CA ALA A 309 19.35 -5.19 18.35
C ALA A 309 20.60 -6.08 18.16
N SER A 310 20.90 -6.96 19.12
CA SER A 310 21.98 -7.94 19.06
C SER A 310 21.82 -8.99 17.96
N GLU A 311 20.59 -9.23 17.51
CA GLU A 311 20.22 -10.28 16.55
C GLU A 311 19.92 -9.76 15.15
N ARG A 312 19.98 -8.44 14.92
CA ARG A 312 19.71 -7.78 13.62
C ARG A 312 20.81 -8.00 12.56
N GLY A 313 21.68 -8.98 12.76
CA GLY A 313 22.77 -9.35 11.86
C GLY A 313 24.03 -8.48 12.01
N ASN A 314 25.15 -9.00 11.50
CA ASN A 314 26.47 -8.36 11.62
C ASN A 314 27.00 -7.73 10.32
N SER A 315 26.19 -7.71 9.25
CA SER A 315 26.62 -7.19 7.96
C SER A 315 26.74 -5.66 7.96
N VAL A 316 27.59 -5.11 7.08
CA VAL A 316 27.82 -3.66 6.97
C VAL A 316 26.53 -2.92 6.59
N PHE A 317 25.82 -3.41 5.57
CA PHE A 317 24.58 -2.77 5.10
C PHE A 317 23.41 -3.03 6.04
N GLY A 318 23.33 -4.20 6.69
CA GLY A 318 22.32 -4.47 7.71
C GLY A 318 22.42 -3.49 8.87
N LYS A 319 23.63 -3.27 9.39
CA LYS A 319 23.88 -2.26 10.44
C LYS A 319 23.57 -0.85 9.97
N LYS A 320 24.09 -0.41 8.82
CA LYS A 320 23.78 0.93 8.28
C LYS A 320 22.29 1.17 8.07
N THR A 321 21.58 0.17 7.56
CA THR A 321 20.12 0.24 7.35
C THR A 321 19.41 0.34 8.69
N CYS A 322 19.72 -0.51 9.67
CA CYS A 322 19.14 -0.44 11.01
C CYS A 322 19.46 0.89 11.71
N ASP A 323 20.73 1.32 11.70
CA ASP A 323 21.16 2.56 12.34
C ASP A 323 20.44 3.77 11.78
N LEU A 324 20.20 3.79 10.45
CA LEU A 324 19.43 4.84 9.81
C LEU A 324 17.93 4.70 10.11
N LEU A 325 17.36 3.50 10.01
CA LEU A 325 15.93 3.24 10.20
C LEU A 325 15.46 3.55 11.62
N PHE A 326 16.27 3.20 12.63
CA PHE A 326 15.96 3.40 14.04
C PHE A 326 16.51 4.73 14.60
N LYS A 327 17.12 5.58 13.75
CA LYS A 327 17.67 6.87 14.18
C LYS A 327 16.57 7.81 14.69
N GLY A 328 16.93 8.64 15.67
CA GLY A 328 16.05 9.72 16.16
C GLY A 328 14.81 9.18 16.84
N ASN A 329 14.99 8.19 17.72
CA ASN A 329 13.88 7.43 18.32
C ASN A 329 12.99 6.76 17.26
N GLY A 330 13.58 6.37 16.13
CA GLY A 330 12.95 5.77 14.95
C GLY A 330 11.80 6.52 14.30
N GLN A 331 11.83 7.84 14.38
CA GLN A 331 11.06 8.73 13.49
C GLN A 331 11.26 8.41 12.00
N ASN A 332 12.40 7.80 11.64
CA ASN A 332 12.70 7.41 10.27
C ASN A 332 11.88 6.21 9.78
N LEU A 333 11.33 5.35 10.64
CA LEU A 333 10.47 4.25 10.18
C LEU A 333 9.12 4.78 9.64
N PRO A 334 8.37 5.63 10.37
CA PRO A 334 7.21 6.33 9.80
C PRO A 334 7.56 7.20 8.59
N GLY A 335 8.68 7.93 8.65
CA GLY A 335 9.15 8.76 7.53
C GLY A 335 9.40 7.94 6.26
N PHE A 336 10.00 6.75 6.40
CA PHE A 336 10.15 5.80 5.32
C PHE A 336 8.80 5.39 4.75
N MET A 337 7.79 5.08 5.58
CA MET A 337 6.48 4.64 5.08
C MET A 337 5.83 5.70 4.17
N ILE A 338 5.91 6.98 4.55
CA ILE A 338 5.39 8.10 3.75
C ILE A 338 6.19 8.27 2.45
N GLY A 339 7.52 8.36 2.54
CA GLY A 339 8.37 8.59 1.37
C GLY A 339 8.41 7.42 0.39
N ARG A 340 8.32 6.19 0.91
CA ARG A 340 8.19 4.97 0.13
C ARG A 340 6.92 5.00 -0.71
N GLN A 341 5.79 5.41 -0.12
CA GLN A 341 4.52 5.44 -0.84
C GLN A 341 4.58 6.33 -2.09
N LEU A 342 5.21 7.50 -1.99
CA LEU A 342 5.43 8.38 -3.15
C LEU A 342 6.25 7.68 -4.24
N THR A 343 7.31 6.97 -3.87
CA THR A 343 8.17 6.24 -4.81
C THR A 343 7.45 5.05 -5.45
N VAL A 344 6.63 4.35 -4.67
CA VAL A 344 5.81 3.21 -5.14
C VAL A 344 4.78 3.68 -6.16
N VAL A 345 4.02 4.74 -5.86
CA VAL A 345 3.04 5.30 -6.79
C VAL A 345 3.71 5.82 -8.05
N ALA A 346 4.79 6.59 -7.92
CA ALA A 346 5.55 7.07 -9.07
C ALA A 346 5.99 5.92 -9.98
N SER A 347 6.51 4.84 -9.38
CA SER A 347 6.92 3.65 -10.13
C SER A 347 5.74 2.93 -10.77
N PHE A 348 4.57 2.85 -10.12
CA PHE A 348 3.37 2.25 -10.71
C PHE A 348 2.81 3.06 -11.88
N PHE A 349 2.83 4.40 -11.82
CA PHE A 349 2.44 5.25 -12.95
C PHE A 349 3.40 5.07 -14.14
N LEU A 350 4.70 4.97 -13.86
CA LEU A 350 5.70 4.66 -14.90
C LEU A 350 5.43 3.29 -15.50
N VAL A 351 5.34 2.22 -14.68
CA VAL A 351 5.03 0.85 -15.15
C VAL A 351 3.69 0.80 -15.89
N GLY A 352 2.70 1.58 -15.48
CA GLY A 352 1.44 1.77 -16.18
C GLY A 352 1.66 2.24 -17.62
N SER A 353 2.61 3.14 -17.86
CA SER A 353 2.96 3.60 -19.21
C SER A 353 3.66 2.52 -20.05
N PHE A 354 4.44 1.62 -19.44
CA PHE A 354 5.05 0.47 -20.15
C PHE A 354 4.06 -0.65 -20.47
N THR A 355 2.95 -0.74 -19.73
CA THR A 355 1.99 -1.85 -19.83
C THR A 355 0.68 -1.46 -20.50
N SER A 356 0.40 -0.16 -20.65
CA SER A 356 -0.76 0.36 -21.37
C SER A 356 -0.56 0.23 -22.87
N LEU A 357 -1.49 -0.45 -23.54
CA LEU A 357 -1.43 -0.71 -24.97
C LEU A 357 -2.03 0.45 -25.78
N THR A 358 -1.43 0.76 -26.92
CA THR A 358 -1.89 1.81 -27.84
C THR A 358 -2.45 1.24 -29.15
N ILE A 359 -2.83 -0.04 -29.16
CA ILE A 359 -3.39 -0.73 -30.34
C ILE A 359 -4.84 -0.28 -30.53
N THR A 360 -5.20 0.19 -31.71
CA THR A 360 -6.58 0.57 -32.05
C THR A 360 -7.40 -0.66 -32.46
N PRO A 361 -8.47 -1.03 -31.74
CA PRO A 361 -9.34 -2.14 -32.15
C PRO A 361 -9.98 -1.88 -33.52
N GLY A 362 -10.15 -2.94 -34.33
CA GLY A 362 -10.80 -2.85 -35.65
C GLY A 362 -9.87 -2.54 -36.83
N GLU A 363 -8.57 -2.29 -36.59
CA GLU A 363 -7.58 -2.05 -37.66
C GLU A 363 -6.89 -3.33 -38.16
N GLY A 364 -7.29 -4.51 -37.64
CA GLY A 364 -6.73 -5.81 -38.05
C GLY A 364 -5.34 -6.14 -37.47
N ASN A 365 -4.83 -5.29 -36.58
CA ASN A 365 -3.54 -5.42 -35.88
C ASN A 365 -3.70 -5.81 -34.40
N ASN A 366 -4.86 -6.33 -34.00
CA ASN A 366 -5.09 -6.80 -32.63
C ASN A 366 -4.03 -7.82 -32.22
N ILE A 367 -3.55 -7.71 -30.97
CA ILE A 367 -2.47 -8.55 -30.48
C ILE A 367 -2.89 -10.03 -30.49
N PHE A 368 -2.05 -10.89 -31.07
CA PHE A 368 -2.36 -12.32 -31.26
C PHE A 368 -3.67 -12.62 -32.00
N GLY A 369 -4.23 -11.66 -32.76
CA GLY A 369 -5.48 -11.83 -33.49
C GLY A 369 -6.72 -11.98 -32.58
N VAL A 370 -6.68 -11.45 -31.36
CA VAL A 370 -7.86 -11.43 -30.47
C VAL A 370 -8.99 -10.56 -31.05
N SER A 371 -10.22 -10.76 -30.55
CA SER A 371 -11.37 -9.95 -30.97
C SER A 371 -11.21 -8.48 -30.55
N ASP A 372 -11.90 -7.57 -31.25
CA ASP A 372 -11.84 -6.13 -30.95
C ASP A 372 -12.27 -5.81 -29.50
N GLY A 373 -13.28 -6.52 -28.99
CA GLY A 373 -13.70 -6.37 -27.59
C GLY A 373 -12.63 -6.83 -26.60
N ALA A 374 -11.88 -7.90 -26.90
CA ALA A 374 -10.79 -8.34 -26.07
C ALA A 374 -9.59 -7.37 -26.15
N GLN A 375 -9.30 -6.83 -27.33
CA GLN A 375 -8.27 -5.79 -27.49
C GLN A 375 -8.65 -4.52 -26.71
N ALA A 376 -9.92 -4.09 -26.78
CA ALA A 376 -10.43 -2.96 -26.00
C ALA A 376 -10.27 -3.20 -24.49
N PHE A 377 -10.53 -4.42 -24.00
CA PHE A 377 -10.29 -4.76 -22.60
C PHE A 377 -8.80 -4.70 -22.21
N LEU A 378 -7.90 -5.26 -23.03
CA LEU A 378 -6.45 -5.22 -22.79
C LEU A 378 -5.91 -3.78 -22.81
N ASN A 379 -6.47 -2.94 -23.65
CA ASN A 379 -6.12 -1.53 -23.73
C ASN A 379 -6.36 -0.74 -22.43
N TYR A 380 -7.30 -1.17 -21.58
CA TYR A 380 -7.52 -0.55 -20.26
C TYR A 380 -6.46 -0.91 -19.20
N GLY A 381 -5.54 -1.84 -19.51
CA GLY A 381 -4.36 -2.09 -18.67
C GLY A 381 -4.51 -3.20 -17.63
N PHE A 382 -5.53 -4.07 -17.75
CA PHE A 382 -5.72 -5.21 -16.84
C PHE A 382 -4.47 -6.11 -16.73
N GLN A 383 -3.80 -6.37 -17.84
CA GLN A 383 -2.54 -7.12 -17.88
C GLN A 383 -1.45 -6.47 -17.03
N GLY A 384 -1.35 -5.14 -17.05
CA GLY A 384 -0.38 -4.40 -16.26
C GLY A 384 -0.66 -4.57 -14.77
N ALA A 385 -1.93 -4.47 -14.35
CA ALA A 385 -2.34 -4.70 -12.97
C ALA A 385 -2.02 -6.13 -12.50
N VAL A 386 -2.30 -7.15 -13.33
CA VAL A 386 -1.99 -8.57 -13.00
C VAL A 386 -0.48 -8.79 -12.84
N ILE A 387 0.31 -8.38 -13.84
CA ILE A 387 1.77 -8.56 -13.84
C ILE A 387 2.41 -7.87 -12.64
N THR A 388 2.04 -6.61 -12.39
CA THR A 388 2.59 -5.82 -11.30
C THR A 388 2.19 -6.37 -9.94
N THR A 389 0.93 -6.75 -9.76
CA THR A 389 0.47 -7.33 -8.49
C THR A 389 1.25 -8.59 -8.15
N ILE A 390 1.38 -9.53 -9.08
CA ILE A 390 2.01 -10.82 -8.79
C ILE A 390 3.53 -10.67 -8.70
N LEU A 391 4.17 -10.11 -9.73
CA LEU A 391 5.63 -10.13 -9.86
C LEU A 391 6.32 -8.94 -9.21
N ALA A 392 5.72 -7.74 -9.27
CA ALA A 392 6.33 -6.53 -8.71
C ALA A 392 5.97 -6.32 -7.24
N SER A 393 4.86 -6.86 -6.75
CA SER A 393 4.39 -6.62 -5.38
C SER A 393 4.40 -7.90 -4.54
N ILE A 394 3.44 -8.80 -4.72
CA ILE A 394 3.23 -9.94 -3.81
C ILE A 394 4.46 -10.86 -3.74
N SER A 395 5.12 -11.16 -4.86
CA SER A 395 6.32 -12.02 -4.85
C SER A 395 7.41 -11.50 -3.92
N TRP A 396 7.63 -10.18 -3.92
CA TRP A 396 8.64 -9.55 -3.09
C TRP A 396 8.20 -9.44 -1.64
N GLN A 397 6.91 -9.20 -1.41
CA GLN A 397 6.34 -9.20 -0.07
C GLN A 397 6.52 -10.57 0.61
N LEU A 398 6.20 -11.65 -0.11
CA LEU A 398 6.41 -13.03 0.35
C LEU A 398 7.89 -13.34 0.59
N ALA A 399 8.78 -12.90 -0.31
CA ALA A 399 10.22 -13.09 -0.14
C ALA A 399 10.77 -12.34 1.09
N ALA A 400 10.30 -11.12 1.34
CA ALA A 400 10.69 -10.32 2.48
C ALA A 400 10.20 -10.91 3.81
N SER A 401 8.98 -11.46 3.82
CA SER A 401 8.44 -12.17 4.97
C SER A 401 9.28 -13.42 5.31
N ALA A 402 9.71 -14.17 4.29
CA ALA A 402 10.58 -15.34 4.48
C ALA A 402 12.01 -14.99 4.91
N TYR A 403 12.59 -13.91 4.36
CA TYR A 403 14.00 -13.52 4.53
C TYR A 403 14.21 -12.03 4.86
N PRO A 404 13.69 -11.52 5.98
CA PRO A 404 13.74 -10.09 6.30
C PRO A 404 15.18 -9.57 6.44
N ILE A 405 16.07 -10.33 7.08
CA ILE A 405 17.49 -9.96 7.25
C ILE A 405 18.23 -9.88 5.90
N ALA A 406 17.87 -10.73 4.92
CA ALA A 406 18.48 -10.68 3.60
C ALA A 406 18.14 -9.37 2.87
N PHE A 407 16.91 -8.88 3.03
CA PHE A 407 16.50 -7.57 2.51
C PHE A 407 17.32 -6.44 3.14
N LEU A 408 17.51 -6.43 4.46
CA LEU A 408 18.31 -5.37 5.12
C LEU A 408 19.79 -5.38 4.73
N ASN A 409 20.34 -6.55 4.43
CA ASN A 409 21.73 -6.70 4.02
C ASN A 409 22.00 -6.21 2.58
N ASN A 410 20.96 -5.94 1.79
CA ASN A 410 21.10 -5.50 0.41
C ASN A 410 21.47 -4.00 0.35
N PRO A 411 22.54 -3.58 -0.38
CA PRO A 411 22.88 -2.17 -0.54
C PRO A 411 21.77 -1.34 -1.17
N VAL A 412 20.95 -1.93 -2.05
CA VAL A 412 19.81 -1.27 -2.68
C VAL A 412 18.77 -0.84 -1.64
N THR A 413 18.56 -1.65 -0.60
CA THR A 413 17.66 -1.32 0.52
C THR A 413 18.08 -0.03 1.22
N TYR A 414 19.38 0.13 1.49
CA TYR A 414 19.89 1.35 2.10
C TYR A 414 19.68 2.57 1.19
N ILE A 415 19.95 2.43 -0.10
CA ILE A 415 19.77 3.52 -1.08
C ILE A 415 18.30 3.93 -1.15
N LEU A 416 17.38 2.96 -1.27
CA LEU A 416 15.95 3.23 -1.34
C LEU A 416 15.41 3.83 -0.03
N LEU A 417 15.93 3.41 1.13
CA LEU A 417 15.61 4.04 2.41
C LEU A 417 16.02 5.53 2.43
N VAL A 418 17.22 5.85 1.95
CA VAL A 418 17.68 7.25 1.84
C VAL A 418 16.81 8.06 0.89
N VAL A 419 16.45 7.50 -0.28
CA VAL A 419 15.56 8.17 -1.25
C VAL A 419 14.19 8.42 -0.65
N ALA A 420 13.58 7.43 0.02
CA ALA A 420 12.30 7.58 0.68
C ALA A 420 12.34 8.68 1.76
N LEU A 421 13.34 8.67 2.64
CA LEU A 421 13.50 9.70 3.67
C LEU A 421 13.73 11.09 3.06
N PHE A 422 14.46 11.19 1.96
CA PHE A 422 14.65 12.45 1.25
C PHE A 422 13.34 12.98 0.64
N LEU A 423 12.52 12.10 0.05
CA LEU A 423 11.23 12.46 -0.49
C LEU A 423 10.24 12.90 0.60
N GLU A 424 10.25 12.22 1.75
CA GLU A 424 9.51 12.68 2.94
C GLU A 424 10.01 14.08 3.35
N PHE A 425 11.32 14.27 3.46
CA PHE A 425 11.93 15.53 3.88
C PHE A 425 11.50 16.73 3.01
N ILE A 426 11.44 16.58 1.67
CA ILE A 426 10.95 17.65 0.78
C ILE A 426 9.52 18.07 1.12
N GLY A 427 8.69 17.14 1.63
CA GLY A 427 7.33 17.43 2.07
C GLY A 427 6.32 17.58 0.95
N LEU A 428 6.59 17.01 -0.25
CA LEU A 428 5.66 17.06 -1.39
C LEU A 428 4.26 16.56 -1.05
N CYS A 429 4.17 15.58 -0.14
CA CYS A 429 2.92 14.98 0.33
C CYS A 429 2.50 15.42 1.73
N ALA A 430 3.15 16.44 2.32
CA ALA A 430 2.84 16.89 3.68
C ALA A 430 1.39 17.37 3.85
N GLY A 431 0.73 17.79 2.76
CA GLY A 431 -0.68 18.17 2.72
C GLY A 431 -1.63 17.04 3.10
N ALA A 432 -1.21 15.77 3.02
CA ALA A 432 -1.98 14.62 3.50
C ALA A 432 -2.30 14.73 5.00
N TRP A 433 -1.38 15.26 5.82
CA TRP A 433 -1.64 15.49 7.26
C TRP A 433 -2.74 16.53 7.49
N VAL A 434 -2.77 17.58 6.67
CA VAL A 434 -3.80 18.62 6.79
C VAL A 434 -5.16 18.06 6.36
N LEU A 435 -5.21 17.34 5.24
CA LEU A 435 -6.44 16.68 4.81
C LEU A 435 -6.92 15.62 5.79
N ALA A 436 -6.00 14.91 6.44
CA ALA A 436 -6.33 13.91 7.45
C ALA A 436 -7.04 14.57 8.64
N ARG A 437 -6.49 15.69 9.16
CA ARG A 437 -7.14 16.50 10.20
C ARG A 437 -8.51 17.04 9.78
N VAL A 438 -8.65 17.51 8.53
CA VAL A 438 -9.94 17.98 8.01
C VAL A 438 -10.94 16.82 7.95
N GLN A 439 -10.55 15.67 7.41
CA GLN A 439 -11.40 14.49 7.33
C GLN A 439 -11.80 14.00 8.72
N LYS A 440 -10.87 13.91 9.68
CA LYS A 440 -11.14 13.59 11.07
C LYS A 440 -12.22 14.50 11.66
N SER A 441 -12.07 15.81 11.47
CA SER A 441 -13.03 16.81 11.96
C SER A 441 -14.40 16.68 11.31
N VAL A 442 -14.46 16.52 9.98
CA VAL A 442 -15.71 16.40 9.21
C VAL A 442 -16.44 15.09 9.52
N MET A 443 -15.71 13.99 9.69
CA MET A 443 -16.27 12.66 9.95
C MET A 443 -16.51 12.40 11.43
N GLY A 444 -16.01 13.26 12.32
CA GLY A 444 -16.11 13.09 13.77
C GLY A 444 -15.31 11.92 14.32
N PHE A 445 -14.23 11.50 13.63
CA PHE A 445 -13.41 10.38 14.09
C PHE A 445 -12.70 10.71 15.39
N GLN A 446 -12.72 9.77 16.31
CA GLN A 446 -11.96 9.78 17.56
C GLN A 446 -10.71 8.93 17.44
N TYR A 447 -9.82 9.13 18.39
CA TYR A 447 -8.67 8.24 18.55
C TYR A 447 -9.13 6.91 19.13
N ASP A 448 -8.52 5.80 18.72
CA ASP A 448 -8.96 4.47 19.15
C ASP A 448 -8.92 4.31 20.69
N GLU A 449 -7.98 4.97 21.36
CA GLU A 449 -7.79 5.00 22.82
C GLU A 449 -8.99 5.61 23.56
N VAL A 450 -9.82 6.42 22.89
CA VAL A 450 -11.08 6.93 23.47
C VAL A 450 -12.07 5.78 23.70
N TYR A 451 -12.08 4.79 22.81
CA TYR A 451 -13.00 3.66 22.89
C TYR A 451 -12.45 2.51 23.72
N ILE A 452 -11.15 2.24 23.61
CA ILE A 452 -10.55 1.04 24.19
C ILE A 452 -9.52 1.32 25.29
N GLY A 453 -9.28 2.59 25.65
CA GLY A 453 -8.23 2.98 26.60
C GLY A 453 -6.81 2.86 26.03
N THR A 454 -5.81 3.27 26.82
CA THR A 454 -4.39 3.04 26.48
C THR A 454 -3.98 1.58 26.71
N PRO A 455 -2.83 1.11 26.19
CA PRO A 455 -2.31 -0.22 26.49
C PRO A 455 -2.26 -0.52 28.00
N GLU A 456 -1.85 0.44 28.81
CA GLU A 456 -1.81 0.29 30.27
C GLU A 456 -3.20 0.18 30.88
N ASP A 457 -4.17 0.98 30.42
CA ASP A 457 -5.56 0.89 30.86
C ASP A 457 -6.15 -0.49 30.51
N ARG A 458 -5.87 -1.02 29.31
CA ARG A 458 -6.33 -2.34 28.87
C ARG A 458 -5.79 -3.49 29.72
N ILE A 459 -4.49 -3.44 30.05
CA ILE A 459 -3.87 -4.40 30.97
C ILE A 459 -4.52 -4.34 32.36
N ASN A 460 -4.75 -3.15 32.88
CA ASN A 460 -5.35 -2.96 34.21
C ASN A 460 -6.81 -3.43 34.27
N ASN A 461 -7.49 -3.50 33.13
CA ASN A 461 -8.88 -3.93 33.00
C ASN A 461 -9.04 -5.38 32.51
N ASP A 462 -8.01 -6.22 32.61
CA ASP A 462 -8.03 -7.65 32.21
C ASP A 462 -8.31 -7.91 30.72
N HIS A 463 -8.03 -6.93 29.86
CA HIS A 463 -8.05 -7.04 28.39
C HIS A 463 -6.67 -6.73 27.78
N PRO A 464 -5.58 -7.38 28.21
CA PRO A 464 -4.24 -7.09 27.68
C PRO A 464 -4.16 -7.36 26.18
N ASP A 465 -3.42 -6.51 25.46
CA ASP A 465 -3.15 -6.74 24.05
C ASP A 465 -2.50 -8.11 23.86
N LYS A 466 -3.04 -8.86 22.90
CA LYS A 466 -2.47 -10.13 22.51
C LYS A 466 -1.17 -9.84 21.77
N GLU A 467 -0.12 -10.62 22.03
CA GLU A 467 1.02 -10.60 21.13
C GLU A 467 0.53 -10.89 19.71
N PHE A 468 1.07 -10.17 18.72
CA PHE A 468 0.86 -10.55 17.33
C PHE A 468 1.31 -12.01 17.22
N ALA A 469 0.36 -12.94 17.08
CA ALA A 469 0.69 -14.35 16.93
C ALA A 469 1.74 -14.49 15.80
N PRO A 470 2.75 -15.36 15.93
CA PRO A 470 3.73 -15.61 14.86
C PRO A 470 3.08 -16.00 13.51
N ASP A 471 1.80 -16.32 13.55
CA ASP A 471 0.87 -16.82 12.57
C ASP A 471 -0.18 -15.77 12.12
N MET A 472 0.04 -14.49 12.45
CA MET A 472 -0.77 -13.32 12.03
C MET A 472 -0.62 -12.96 10.54
N GLY A 473 -0.72 -13.94 9.65
CA GLY A 473 -0.71 -13.77 8.20
C GLY A 473 0.67 -13.48 7.60
N HIS A 474 1.08 -14.29 6.62
CA HIS A 474 2.37 -14.17 5.94
C HIS A 474 2.59 -12.83 5.23
N LEU A 475 1.49 -12.12 4.92
CA LEU A 475 1.49 -10.83 4.24
C LEU A 475 1.21 -9.64 5.16
N ALA A 476 0.92 -9.85 6.45
CA ALA A 476 0.50 -8.78 7.35
C ALA A 476 1.55 -7.67 7.52
N GLY A 477 2.85 -7.98 7.43
CA GLY A 477 3.88 -6.95 7.44
C GLY A 477 3.81 -5.96 6.25
N GLY A 478 3.02 -6.26 5.21
CA GLY A 478 2.81 -5.41 4.04
C GLY A 478 1.74 -4.33 4.28
N GLY A 479 1.09 -4.36 5.44
CA GLY A 479 0.20 -3.32 5.98
C GLY A 479 0.94 -2.04 6.37
N PHE A 480 0.41 -0.85 6.05
CA PHE A 480 0.76 0.34 6.86
C PHE A 480 0.25 0.02 8.27
N MET A 481 1.09 -0.55 9.13
CA MET A 481 0.72 -0.74 10.52
C MET A 481 0.49 0.66 11.08
N GLY A 482 -0.70 0.92 11.62
CA GLY A 482 -0.87 2.14 12.40
C GLY A 482 0.10 2.18 13.58
N HIS A 483 0.07 3.26 14.34
CA HIS A 483 0.65 3.16 15.69
C HIS A 483 -0.04 1.98 16.37
N GLN A 484 0.69 1.16 17.15
CA GLN A 484 -0.04 0.20 18.01
C GLN A 484 -1.04 1.04 18.79
N VAL A 485 -2.26 0.54 18.97
CA VAL A 485 -3.32 1.38 19.57
C VAL A 485 -2.86 1.85 20.95
N GLY A 486 -2.50 3.14 21.05
CA GLY A 486 -1.87 3.82 22.19
C GLY A 486 -0.37 3.65 22.40
N SER A 487 0.44 3.17 21.44
CA SER A 487 1.91 3.31 21.53
C SER A 487 2.33 4.71 21.13
N HIS A 488 3.07 5.37 22.01
CA HIS A 488 3.62 6.72 21.78
C HIS A 488 4.79 6.74 20.78
N ASP A 489 5.23 5.58 20.28
CA ASP A 489 6.43 5.47 19.46
C ASP A 489 6.30 4.41 18.36
N ALA A 490 6.77 4.73 17.15
CA ALA A 490 6.76 3.81 16.01
C ALA A 490 7.77 2.65 16.16
N LEU A 491 8.51 2.61 17.28
CA LEU A 491 9.62 1.72 17.57
C LEU A 491 9.41 0.72 18.70
N ASP A 492 8.20 0.56 19.21
CA ASP A 492 7.90 -0.47 20.21
C ASP A 492 7.89 -1.88 19.56
N GLY A 493 9.04 -2.31 19.07
CA GLY A 493 9.38 -3.73 18.99
C GLY A 493 9.72 -4.26 20.38
N PRO A 494 9.82 -5.59 20.52
CA PRO A 494 8.73 -6.37 21.11
C PRO A 494 8.13 -5.67 22.34
N VAL A 495 6.83 -5.40 22.24
CA VAL A 495 5.88 -5.14 23.33
C VAL A 495 6.55 -4.79 24.67
N PRO A 496 6.73 -3.50 25.01
CA PRO A 496 7.05 -3.11 26.39
C PRO A 496 5.98 -3.58 27.40
N HIS A 497 4.86 -4.08 26.86
CA HIS A 497 3.61 -4.41 27.51
C HIS A 497 3.17 -5.88 27.30
N SER A 498 3.99 -6.78 26.71
CA SER A 498 3.62 -8.20 26.74
C SER A 498 3.77 -8.72 28.16
N LYS A 499 2.94 -9.70 28.51
CA LYS A 499 2.95 -10.34 29.83
C LYS A 499 4.37 -10.75 30.25
N ASP A 500 5.15 -11.28 29.32
CA ASP A 500 6.51 -11.75 29.56
C ASP A 500 7.51 -10.60 29.77
N ALA A 501 7.38 -9.49 29.04
CA ALA A 501 8.19 -8.29 29.24
C ALA A 501 7.90 -7.59 30.58
N LEU A 502 6.63 -7.61 31.02
CA LEU A 502 6.19 -7.09 32.30
C LEU A 502 6.54 -8.00 33.48
N GLU A 503 6.49 -9.32 33.31
CA GLU A 503 6.98 -10.29 34.29
C GLU A 503 8.51 -10.19 34.45
N ALA A 504 9.26 -9.99 33.35
CA ALA A 504 10.68 -9.71 33.40
C ALA A 504 11.01 -8.37 34.08
N LYS A 505 10.21 -7.32 33.82
CA LYS A 505 10.36 -6.01 34.49
C LYS A 505 10.02 -6.10 35.98
N ARG A 506 8.91 -6.74 36.35
CA ARG A 506 8.54 -7.00 37.76
C ARG A 506 9.59 -7.83 38.48
N SER A 507 10.17 -8.82 37.81
CA SER A 507 11.27 -9.62 38.34
C SER A 507 12.54 -8.79 38.58
N ARG A 508 12.88 -7.85 37.69
CA ARG A 508 14.01 -6.93 37.91
C ARG A 508 13.73 -5.93 39.03
N ASP A 509 12.56 -5.32 39.04
CA ASP A 509 12.19 -4.32 40.04
C ASP A 509 12.10 -4.97 41.44
N ALA A 510 11.70 -6.24 41.53
CA ALA A 510 11.74 -7.03 42.77
C ALA A 510 13.16 -7.43 43.21
N LEU A 511 14.12 -7.51 42.28
CA LEU A 511 15.53 -7.75 42.58
C LEU A 511 16.27 -6.46 42.97
N GLU A 512 15.81 -5.30 42.54
CA GLU A 512 16.36 -3.99 42.92
C GLU A 512 15.79 -3.45 44.25
N THR A 513 14.66 -4.00 44.71
CA THR A 513 14.03 -3.65 45.99
C THR A 513 14.29 -4.67 47.11
N ALA A 514 15.05 -5.73 46.84
CA ALA A 514 15.58 -6.69 47.81
C ALA A 514 17.08 -6.46 48.02
#